data_AF-A0A3N0Y2T2-F1
#
_entry.id   AF-A0A3N0Y2T2-F1
#
_cell.length_a   1.000
_cell.length_b   1.000
_cell.length_c   1.000
_cell.angle_alpha   90.00
_cell.angle_beta   90.00
_cell.angle_gamma   90.00
#
_symmetry.space_group_name_H-M   'P 1'
#
loop_
_entity.id
_entity.type
_entity.pdbx_description
1 polymer ?
#
loop_
_entity_poly.entity_id
_entity_poly.type
_entity_poly.pdbx_seq_one_letter_code
_entity_poly.pdbx_strand_id
1 'polypeptide(L)'
;MGCRLRTTVQVHPAVLEPAIPDLQSLQRQERENRWMDSSNYDRRHRVRNLSDLSLGDQVWITDTRSTGTVTSAHETPRFYLVSGSKGTLRRNRRNLVPMSADNSSKTLEHAAGVDPHDTSADTGQVSSEGPPGSPQTVRTRSGRTIKKPDRLDL
;
A
#
# COMPACT_ATOMS: atom_id res chain seq x y z
N MET A 1 -0.13 -19.13 25.99
CA MET A 1 1.04 -19.24 25.10
C MET A 1 2.29 -19.07 25.96
N GLY A 2 2.86 -20.17 26.46
CA GLY A 2 3.92 -20.13 27.48
C GLY A 2 5.32 -20.14 26.88
N CYS A 3 6.25 -19.43 27.51
CA CYS A 3 7.68 -19.48 27.19
C CYS A 3 8.28 -20.82 27.64
N ARG A 4 9.05 -21.48 26.77
CA ARG A 4 9.80 -22.69 27.11
C ARG A 4 11.02 -22.28 27.95
N LEU A 5 11.15 -22.83 29.16
CA LEU A 5 12.30 -22.57 30.04
C LEU A 5 13.59 -23.05 29.37
N ARG A 6 14.61 -22.18 29.34
CA ARG A 6 15.96 -22.54 28.88
C ARG A 6 16.71 -23.21 30.02
N THR A 7 16.64 -24.54 30.09
CA THR A 7 17.31 -25.35 31.11
C THR A 7 18.51 -26.09 30.52
N THR A 8 19.51 -26.35 31.36
CA THR A 8 20.67 -27.23 31.06
C THR A 8 20.39 -28.69 31.36
N VAL A 9 19.22 -28.99 31.93
CA VAL A 9 18.78 -30.35 32.26
C VAL A 9 18.50 -31.12 30.96
N GLN A 10 18.96 -32.36 30.88
CA GLN A 10 18.71 -33.21 29.73
C GLN A 10 17.20 -33.41 29.52
N VAL A 11 16.75 -33.19 28.29
CA VAL A 11 15.37 -33.41 27.88
C VAL A 11 15.26 -34.81 27.28
N HIS A 12 14.11 -35.46 27.47
CA HIS A 12 13.84 -36.77 26.90
C HIS A 12 14.15 -36.81 25.39
N PRO A 13 14.87 -37.83 24.87
CA PRO A 13 15.33 -37.88 23.47
C PRO A 13 14.22 -37.71 22.42
N ALA A 14 13.02 -38.23 22.68
CA ALA A 14 11.87 -38.06 21.78
C ALA A 14 11.45 -36.59 21.57
N VAL A 15 11.83 -35.68 22.46
CA VAL A 15 11.57 -34.22 22.34
C VAL A 15 12.67 -33.53 21.52
N LEU A 16 13.81 -34.20 21.33
CA LEU A 16 14.92 -33.74 20.50
C LEU A 16 14.72 -34.10 19.02
N GLU A 17 13.74 -34.94 18.70
CA GLU A 17 13.37 -35.21 17.31
C GLU A 17 12.64 -33.99 16.74
N PRO A 18 13.22 -33.30 15.74
CA PRO A 18 12.55 -32.17 15.14
C PRO A 18 11.34 -32.67 14.36
N ALA A 19 10.16 -32.12 14.66
CA ALA A 19 9.00 -32.25 13.78
C ALA A 19 9.21 -31.36 12.56
N ILE A 20 9.92 -31.88 11.56
CA ILE A 20 10.14 -31.18 10.29
C ILE A 20 8.81 -31.14 9.54
N PRO A 21 8.24 -29.96 9.24
CA PRO A 21 7.01 -29.88 8.46
C PRO A 21 7.26 -30.40 7.03
N ASP A 22 6.20 -30.85 6.36
CA ASP A 22 6.30 -31.21 4.95
C ASP A 22 6.80 -30.00 4.13
N LEU A 23 8.01 -30.15 3.57
CA LEU A 23 8.69 -29.08 2.83
C LEU A 23 7.87 -28.61 1.63
N GLN A 24 7.13 -29.50 0.98
CA GLN A 24 6.31 -29.14 -0.19
C GLN A 24 5.14 -28.25 0.21
N SER A 25 4.43 -28.60 1.30
CA SER A 25 3.36 -27.77 1.86
C SER A 25 3.87 -26.38 2.26
N LEU A 26 5.03 -26.32 2.94
CA LEU A 26 5.63 -25.06 3.40
C LEU A 26 6.04 -24.17 2.22
N GLN A 27 6.72 -24.73 1.21
CA GLN A 27 7.11 -23.99 0.01
C GLN A 27 5.90 -23.42 -0.75
N ARG A 28 4.80 -24.17 -0.81
CA ARG A 28 3.54 -23.71 -1.41
C ARG A 28 2.98 -22.52 -0.64
N GLN A 29 2.85 -22.64 0.68
CA GLN A 29 2.32 -21.59 1.54
C GLN A 29 3.20 -20.33 1.49
N GLU A 30 4.52 -20.48 1.52
CA GLU A 30 5.42 -19.34 1.40
C GLU A 30 5.32 -18.65 0.03
N ARG A 31 5.13 -19.41 -1.05
CA ARG A 31 4.94 -18.83 -2.39
C ARG A 31 3.65 -18.02 -2.45
N GLU A 32 2.58 -18.55 -1.89
CA GLU A 32 1.30 -17.86 -1.79
C GLU A 32 1.41 -16.58 -0.94
N ASN A 33 2.06 -16.66 0.23
CA ASN A 33 2.30 -15.50 1.08
C ASN A 33 3.12 -14.43 0.36
N ARG A 34 4.24 -14.80 -0.28
CA ARG A 34 5.04 -13.85 -1.07
C ARG A 34 4.23 -13.19 -2.18
N TRP A 35 3.37 -13.95 -2.87
CA TRP A 35 2.51 -13.41 -3.91
C TRP A 35 1.48 -12.42 -3.35
N MET A 36 0.83 -12.74 -2.23
CA MET A 36 -0.11 -11.85 -1.55
C MET A 36 0.58 -10.58 -1.05
N ASP A 37 1.78 -10.72 -0.47
CA ASP A 37 2.58 -9.58 -0.01
C ASP A 37 2.96 -8.66 -1.17
N SER A 38 3.43 -9.21 -2.30
CA SER A 38 3.72 -8.45 -3.52
C SER A 38 2.48 -7.74 -4.05
N SER A 39 1.35 -8.44 -4.19
CA SER A 39 0.10 -7.84 -4.70
C SER A 39 -0.43 -6.74 -3.78
N ASN A 40 -0.39 -6.94 -2.46
CA ASN A 40 -0.78 -5.93 -1.48
C ASN A 40 0.14 -4.71 -1.51
N TYR A 41 1.45 -4.93 -1.64
CA TYR A 41 2.42 -3.86 -1.81
C TYR A 41 2.14 -3.06 -3.09
N ASP A 42 1.99 -3.74 -4.22
CA ASP A 42 1.74 -3.11 -5.52
C ASP A 42 0.45 -2.29 -5.51
N ARG A 43 -0.61 -2.81 -4.91
CA ARG A 43 -1.89 -2.11 -4.73
C ARG A 43 -1.75 -0.89 -3.83
N ARG A 44 -1.09 -1.00 -2.66
CA ARG A 44 -0.93 0.10 -1.70
C ARG A 44 -0.05 1.22 -2.27
N HIS A 45 1.03 0.86 -2.95
CA HIS A 45 2.01 1.81 -3.47
C HIS A 45 1.75 2.19 -4.93
N ARG A 46 0.65 1.71 -5.52
CA ARG A 46 0.27 1.93 -6.93
C ARG A 46 1.44 1.63 -7.87
N VAL A 47 2.17 0.55 -7.59
CA VAL A 47 3.29 0.11 -8.42
C VAL A 47 2.73 -0.28 -9.79
N ARG A 48 3.33 0.27 -10.84
CA ARG A 48 2.95 0.00 -12.23
C ARG A 48 4.22 -0.17 -13.04
N ASN A 49 4.21 -1.13 -13.95
CA ASN A 49 5.24 -1.25 -14.98
C ASN A 49 5.01 -0.13 -16.00
N LEU A 50 6.03 0.70 -16.20
CA LEU A 50 6.00 1.79 -17.16
C LEU A 50 6.45 1.26 -18.52
N SER A 51 5.77 1.64 -19.60
CA SER A 51 6.18 1.31 -20.96
C SER A 51 7.54 1.89 -21.30
N ASP A 52 8.36 1.23 -22.10
CA ASP A 52 9.63 1.83 -22.55
C ASP A 52 9.39 3.05 -23.46
N LEU A 53 10.39 3.92 -23.57
CA LEU A 53 10.33 5.13 -24.40
C LEU A 53 11.21 4.97 -25.64
N SER A 54 10.70 5.37 -26.79
CA SER A 54 11.49 5.43 -28.03
C SER A 54 12.33 6.70 -28.11
N LEU A 55 13.37 6.64 -28.94
CA LEU A 55 14.14 7.82 -29.31
C LEU A 55 13.27 8.78 -30.09
N GLY A 56 13.30 10.06 -29.74
CA GLY A 56 12.46 11.10 -30.35
C GLY A 56 11.10 11.32 -29.68
N ASP A 57 10.71 10.50 -28.70
CA ASP A 57 9.45 10.68 -27.99
C ASP A 57 9.44 12.00 -27.21
N GLN A 58 8.34 12.76 -27.33
CA GLN A 58 8.11 13.93 -26.52
C GLN A 58 7.61 13.51 -25.14
N VAL A 59 8.29 13.98 -24.10
CA VAL A 59 8.02 13.61 -22.71
C VAL A 59 7.93 14.85 -21.83
N TRP A 60 6.98 14.83 -20.90
CA TRP A 60 6.94 15.76 -19.79
C TRP A 60 7.87 15.28 -18.68
N ILE A 61 8.78 16.15 -18.25
CA ILE A 61 9.70 15.88 -17.15
C ILE A 61 9.08 16.42 -15.85
N THR A 62 8.71 15.52 -14.94
CA THR A 62 7.99 15.90 -13.71
C THR A 62 8.83 16.79 -12.77
N ASP A 63 10.14 16.55 -12.68
CA ASP A 63 11.03 17.27 -11.76
C ASP A 63 11.25 18.73 -12.20
N THR A 64 11.58 18.95 -13.47
CA THR A 64 11.83 20.29 -14.02
C THR A 64 10.56 20.97 -14.51
N ARG A 65 9.42 20.28 -14.49
CA ARG A 65 8.11 20.74 -15.00
C ARG A 65 8.24 21.35 -16.40
N SER A 66 8.94 20.63 -17.26
CA SER A 66 9.25 21.09 -18.61
C SER A 66 9.12 19.93 -19.59
N THR A 67 8.78 20.26 -20.84
CA THR A 67 8.82 19.28 -21.93
C THR A 67 10.26 19.03 -22.38
N GLY A 68 10.52 17.82 -22.83
CA GLY A 68 11.78 17.43 -23.47
C GLY A 68 11.57 16.29 -24.46
N THR A 69 12.62 15.95 -25.19
CA THR A 69 12.63 14.88 -26.18
C THR A 69 13.64 13.82 -25.77
N VAL A 70 13.25 12.54 -25.83
CA VAL A 70 14.15 11.44 -25.48
C VAL A 70 15.25 11.32 -26.55
N THR A 71 16.50 11.49 -26.15
CA THR A 71 17.66 11.42 -27.05
C THR A 71 18.21 10.00 -27.13
N SER A 72 18.35 9.31 -26.00
CA SER A 72 18.89 7.95 -25.92
C SER A 72 18.52 7.24 -24.62
N ALA A 73 18.44 5.92 -24.68
CA ALA A 73 18.48 5.08 -23.49
C ALA A 73 19.88 5.19 -22.85
N HIS A 74 19.93 5.23 -21.52
CA HIS A 74 21.21 5.18 -20.80
C HIS A 74 21.69 3.74 -20.70
N GLU A 75 22.99 3.54 -20.48
CA GLU A 75 23.58 2.24 -20.08
C GLU A 75 22.87 1.58 -18.87
N THR A 76 22.18 2.38 -18.05
CA THR A 76 21.43 1.87 -16.90
C THR A 76 19.95 1.75 -17.28
N PRO A 77 19.30 0.60 -17.05
CA PRO A 77 18.03 0.25 -17.69
C PRO A 77 16.86 1.16 -17.34
N ARG A 78 16.93 1.91 -16.23
CA ARG A 78 15.84 2.80 -15.77
C ARG A 78 16.04 4.26 -16.15
N PHE A 79 17.16 4.61 -16.78
CA PHE A 79 17.53 5.98 -17.06
C PHE A 79 17.52 6.27 -18.55
N TYR A 80 17.10 7.49 -18.88
CA TYR A 80 17.05 8.02 -20.24
C TYR A 80 17.77 9.37 -20.25
N LEU A 81 18.38 9.68 -21.39
CA LEU A 81 18.88 11.01 -21.71
C LEU A 81 17.79 11.76 -22.46
N VAL A 82 17.43 12.92 -21.93
CA VAL A 82 16.34 13.75 -22.46
C VAL A 82 16.88 15.14 -22.75
N SER A 83 16.71 15.62 -23.97
CA SER A 83 16.99 16.99 -24.36
C SER A 83 15.86 17.90 -23.91
N GLY A 84 16.15 18.85 -23.03
CA GLY A 84 15.21 19.88 -22.58
C GLY A 84 15.70 21.29 -22.91
N SER A 85 14.95 22.31 -22.48
CA SER A 85 15.26 23.72 -22.76
C SER A 85 16.62 24.19 -22.22
N LYS A 86 17.11 23.57 -21.14
CA LYS A 86 18.39 23.90 -20.49
C LYS A 86 19.54 22.95 -20.88
N GLY A 87 19.32 22.06 -21.86
CA GLY A 87 20.29 21.08 -22.32
C GLY A 87 19.86 19.62 -22.07
N THR A 88 20.82 18.70 -22.20
CA THR A 88 20.57 17.26 -22.06
C THR A 88 20.65 16.83 -20.59
N LEU A 89 19.66 16.06 -20.14
CA LEU A 89 19.47 15.69 -18.76
C LEU A 89 19.25 14.18 -18.63
N ARG A 90 19.91 13.56 -17.65
CA ARG A 90 19.67 12.16 -17.28
C ARG A 90 18.49 12.06 -16.32
N ARG A 91 17.43 11.35 -16.71
CA ARG A 91 16.23 11.14 -15.87
C ARG A 91 15.78 9.70 -15.81
N ASN A 92 15.17 9.34 -14.68
CA ASN A 92 14.58 8.03 -14.49
C ASN A 92 13.26 7.94 -15.26
N ARG A 93 12.95 6.77 -15.82
CA ARG A 93 11.70 6.48 -16.55
C ARG A 93 10.44 6.93 -15.79
N ARG A 94 10.44 6.82 -14.46
CA ARG A 94 9.30 7.22 -13.60
C ARG A 94 9.01 8.72 -13.59
N ASN A 95 9.99 9.54 -13.95
CA ASN A 95 9.87 11.00 -13.98
C ASN A 95 9.54 11.53 -15.39
N LEU A 96 9.40 10.63 -16.38
CA LEU A 96 9.11 10.96 -17.76
C LEU A 96 7.71 10.49 -18.09
N VAL A 97 6.82 11.41 -18.44
CA VAL A 97 5.45 11.11 -18.85
C VAL A 97 5.36 11.28 -20.37
N PRO A 98 5.07 10.24 -21.15
CA PRO A 98 4.89 10.36 -22.60
C PRO A 98 3.81 11.39 -22.93
N MET A 99 4.11 12.31 -23.82
CA MET A 99 3.18 13.30 -24.35
C MET A 99 2.74 12.79 -25.72
N SER A 100 1.65 12.02 -25.79
CA SER A 100 1.09 11.63 -27.09
C SER A 100 0.52 12.88 -27.78
N ALA A 101 0.70 13.01 -29.09
CA ALA A 101 0.04 14.06 -29.88
C ALA A 101 -1.51 14.02 -29.71
N ASP A 102 -2.06 12.85 -29.42
CA ASP A 102 -3.49 12.61 -29.22
C ASP A 102 -3.98 12.78 -27.76
N ASN A 103 -3.09 13.10 -26.80
CA ASN A 103 -3.44 13.17 -25.36
C ASN A 103 -3.55 14.62 -24.81
N SER A 104 -3.79 15.61 -25.67
CA SER A 104 -4.11 16.97 -25.21
C SER A 104 -5.43 17.03 -24.41
N SER A 105 -6.29 16.01 -24.49
CA SER A 105 -7.57 15.93 -23.77
C SER A 105 -7.60 15.01 -22.54
N LYS A 106 -6.53 14.27 -22.22
CA LYS A 106 -6.51 13.32 -21.07
C LYS A 106 -5.61 13.72 -19.89
N THR A 107 -5.07 14.94 -19.89
CA THR A 107 -4.13 15.40 -18.85
C THR A 107 -4.80 16.02 -17.62
N LEU A 108 -6.13 15.90 -17.43
CA LEU A 108 -6.83 16.43 -16.25
C LEU A 108 -7.50 15.40 -15.33
N GLU A 109 -7.34 14.09 -15.52
CA GLU A 109 -8.08 13.08 -14.71
C GLU A 109 -7.22 12.15 -13.83
N HIS A 110 -6.01 12.52 -13.46
CA HIS A 110 -5.24 11.75 -12.46
C HIS A 110 -4.81 12.55 -11.22
N ALA A 111 -5.41 13.73 -11.00
CA ALA A 111 -5.20 14.55 -9.81
C ALA A 111 -6.46 14.86 -8.99
N ALA A 112 -7.60 14.21 -9.27
CA ALA A 112 -8.83 14.34 -8.48
C ALA A 112 -9.42 12.95 -8.20
N GLY A 113 -8.89 12.31 -7.15
CA GLY A 113 -9.63 11.32 -6.37
C GLY A 113 -9.99 11.96 -5.03
N VAL A 114 -10.65 13.12 -5.11
CA VAL A 114 -11.48 13.65 -4.03
C VAL A 114 -12.88 13.29 -4.47
N ASP A 115 -13.50 12.32 -3.81
CA ASP A 115 -14.94 12.10 -3.90
C ASP A 115 -15.63 13.09 -2.96
N PRO A 116 -16.47 14.02 -3.45
CA PRO A 116 -17.43 14.73 -2.62
C PRO A 116 -18.84 14.23 -2.94
N HIS A 117 -19.38 13.51 -1.95
CA HIS A 117 -20.74 13.63 -1.43
C HIS A 117 -21.93 13.46 -2.38
N ASP A 118 -22.77 12.45 -2.07
CA ASP A 118 -24.22 12.60 -2.19
C ASP A 118 -24.83 12.78 -0.77
N THR A 119 -24.87 14.05 -0.36
CA THR A 119 -26.03 14.77 0.20
C THR A 119 -27.18 13.92 0.75
N SER A 120 -27.26 13.75 2.06
CA SER A 120 -28.13 14.53 3.00
C SER A 120 -29.50 13.91 3.27
N ALA A 121 -29.67 13.48 4.52
CA ALA A 121 -30.89 13.77 5.27
C ALA A 121 -30.44 14.42 6.59
N ASP A 122 -30.68 15.73 6.63
CA ASP A 122 -30.58 16.62 7.77
C ASP A 122 -31.67 16.32 8.82
N THR A 123 -31.51 16.93 9.99
CA THR A 123 -32.46 17.12 11.09
C THR A 123 -32.40 16.09 12.22
N GLY A 124 -32.01 16.56 13.41
CA GLY A 124 -32.39 15.87 14.64
C GLY A 124 -31.52 16.12 15.85
N GLN A 125 -31.50 17.36 16.31
CA GLN A 125 -31.06 17.76 17.64
C GLN A 125 -31.91 17.05 18.73
N VAL A 126 -31.31 16.90 19.91
CA VAL A 126 -31.89 16.73 21.26
C VAL A 126 -32.60 15.42 21.67
N SER A 127 -32.11 14.94 22.81
CA SER A 127 -32.74 14.16 23.89
C SER A 127 -34.26 13.93 23.88
N SER A 128 -34.67 12.69 24.18
CA SER A 128 -35.65 12.42 25.25
C SER A 128 -35.66 10.96 25.71
N GLU A 129 -35.47 10.82 27.02
CA GLU A 129 -36.08 9.91 27.99
C GLU A 129 -36.65 8.54 27.54
N GLY A 130 -36.05 7.48 28.10
CA GLY A 130 -36.59 6.12 28.22
C GLY A 130 -36.01 5.45 29.48
N PRO A 131 -36.71 4.48 30.10
CA PRO A 131 -36.80 4.28 31.56
C PRO A 131 -35.48 3.95 32.27
N PRO A 132 -35.38 4.18 33.59
CA PRO A 132 -34.15 4.01 34.35
C PRO A 132 -33.88 2.52 34.53
N GLY A 133 -32.79 1.99 33.96
CA GLY A 133 -32.33 0.67 34.39
C GLY A 133 -31.40 -0.18 33.52
N SER A 134 -30.87 0.26 32.38
CA SER A 134 -29.96 -0.60 31.59
C SER A 134 -28.66 0.10 31.15
N PRO A 135 -27.47 -0.51 31.39
CA PRO A 135 -26.20 0.11 31.04
C PRO A 135 -26.00 0.16 29.51
N GLN A 136 -25.89 1.36 28.97
CA GLN A 136 -25.55 1.57 27.56
C GLN A 136 -24.14 1.01 27.28
N THR A 137 -24.06 0.02 26.39
CA THR A 137 -22.80 -0.66 26.11
C THR A 137 -22.03 0.03 24.99
N VAL A 138 -20.83 0.54 25.28
CA VAL A 138 -19.99 1.24 24.31
C VAL A 138 -19.44 0.23 23.28
N ARG A 139 -19.51 0.59 21.99
CA ARG A 139 -19.06 -0.23 20.86
C ARG A 139 -17.90 0.42 20.10
N THR A 140 -17.03 -0.40 19.53
CA THR A 140 -15.94 0.02 18.63
C THR A 140 -16.45 0.25 17.20
N ARG A 141 -15.64 0.90 16.35
CA ARG A 141 -15.96 1.15 14.92
C ARG A 141 -16.27 -0.12 14.11
N SER A 142 -15.80 -1.28 14.56
CA SER A 142 -16.04 -2.58 13.92
C SER A 142 -17.15 -3.39 14.61
N GLY A 143 -17.96 -2.77 15.47
CA GLY A 143 -19.10 -3.40 16.15
C GLY A 143 -18.78 -4.22 17.39
N ARG A 144 -17.50 -4.34 17.79
CA ARG A 144 -17.10 -5.10 19.00
C ARG A 144 -17.48 -4.34 20.26
N THR A 145 -18.06 -5.06 21.22
CA THR A 145 -18.45 -4.57 22.54
C THR A 145 -17.24 -4.31 23.45
N ILE A 146 -17.15 -3.12 24.05
CA ILE A 146 -16.10 -2.76 25.01
C ILE A 146 -16.51 -3.23 26.40
N LYS A 147 -15.75 -4.18 26.97
CA LYS A 147 -15.88 -4.60 28.37
C LYS A 147 -14.87 -3.80 29.20
N LYS A 148 -15.35 -2.97 30.13
CA LYS A 148 -14.45 -2.29 31.08
C LYS A 148 -13.88 -3.32 32.06
N PRO A 149 -12.60 -3.21 32.46
CA PRO A 149 -12.03 -4.06 33.50
C PRO A 149 -12.67 -3.73 34.86
N ASP A 150 -12.96 -4.76 35.64
CA ASP A 150 -13.44 -4.62 37.01
C ASP A 150 -12.27 -4.18 37.90
N ARG A 151 -12.44 -3.08 38.65
CA ARG A 151 -11.40 -2.54 39.52
C ARG A 151 -11.74 -2.96 40.95
N LEU A 152 -10.76 -3.57 41.62
CA LEU A 152 -10.86 -3.91 43.03
C LEU A 152 -10.74 -2.62 43.85
N ASP A 153 -11.80 -2.24 44.56
CA ASP A 153 -11.77 -1.15 45.53
C ASP A 153 -11.10 -1.67 46.82
N LEU A 154 -9.89 -1.20 47.11
CA LEU A 154 -9.11 -1.52 48.32
C LEU A 154 -9.26 -0.42 49.37
#